data_AF-A0A962EFC1-F1
#
_entry.id   AF-A0A962EFC1-F1
#
_cell.length_a   1.000
_cell.length_b   1.000
_cell.length_c   1.000
_cell.angle_alpha   90.00
_cell.angle_beta   90.00
_cell.angle_gamma   90.00
#
_symmetry.space_group_name_H-M   'P 1'
#
loop_
_entity.id
_entity.type
_entity.pdbx_description
1 polymer ?
#
loop_
_entity_poly.entity_id
_entity_poly.type
_entity_poly.pdbx_seq_one_letter_code
_entity_poly.pdbx_strand_id
1 'polypeptide(L)'
;MTDPPTRIKGRGAASNPVGRFESTRGEIEDDGWWQEFLPSRPQTQVVDETARSILSRNDSPDIPFDQSINAYRGCEHGCVYCYARPTHEYLNLSSGLDFETRLFAKVNTLDLLRRELGKPGHEVSPINLGANTDPYQPIEKRYQLTRQILELLLQTRHP
;
A
#
# COMPACT_ATOMS: atom_id res chain seq x y z
N MET A 1 -32.10 10.57 -1.66
CA MET A 1 -31.58 9.28 -1.17
C MET A 1 -30.41 8.93 -2.05
N THR A 2 -29.18 9.02 -1.54
CA THR A 2 -27.98 8.63 -2.28
C THR A 2 -28.06 7.12 -2.50
N ASP A 3 -28.03 6.67 -3.75
CA ASP A 3 -28.06 5.25 -4.06
C ASP A 3 -26.94 4.51 -3.31
N PRO A 4 -27.22 3.30 -2.80
CA PRO A 4 -26.19 2.53 -2.11
C PRO A 4 -25.04 2.22 -3.07
N PRO A 5 -23.78 2.21 -2.59
CA PRO A 5 -22.63 1.95 -3.44
C PRO A 5 -22.76 0.59 -4.12
N THR A 6 -22.67 0.60 -5.46
CA THR A 6 -22.80 -0.62 -6.25
C THR A 6 -21.53 -1.47 -6.11
N ARG A 7 -21.70 -2.76 -5.80
CA ARG A 7 -20.58 -3.70 -5.68
C ARG A 7 -19.82 -3.82 -6.99
N ILE A 8 -18.51 -3.57 -6.97
CA ILE A 8 -17.63 -3.75 -8.13
C ILE A 8 -16.97 -5.13 -8.06
N LYS A 9 -17.13 -5.95 -9.11
CA LYS A 9 -16.53 -7.29 -9.17
C LYS A 9 -15.00 -7.19 -9.16
N GLY A 10 -14.34 -7.94 -8.26
CA GLY A 10 -12.87 -7.96 -8.12
C GLY A 10 -12.31 -6.84 -7.24
N ARG A 11 -13.19 -6.10 -6.56
CA ARG A 11 -12.88 -5.00 -5.67
C ARG A 11 -13.53 -5.25 -4.32
N GLY A 12 -12.83 -4.92 -3.23
CA GLY A 12 -13.36 -5.14 -1.89
C GLY A 12 -14.08 -3.91 -1.35
N ALA A 13 -13.63 -2.70 -1.70
CA ALA A 13 -14.40 -1.49 -1.48
C ALA A 13 -15.45 -1.30 -2.58
N ALA A 14 -16.65 -0.88 -2.20
CA ALA A 14 -17.71 -0.48 -3.14
C ALA A 14 -17.84 1.05 -3.26
N SER A 15 -17.12 1.80 -2.42
CA SER A 15 -17.15 3.27 -2.35
C SER A 15 -15.73 3.85 -2.32
N ASN A 16 -15.62 5.14 -2.65
CA ASN A 16 -14.37 5.91 -2.58
C ASN A 16 -14.58 7.19 -1.76
N PRO A 17 -14.76 7.10 -0.42
CA PRO A 17 -14.97 8.28 0.41
C PRO A 17 -13.76 9.21 0.38
N VAL A 18 -14.00 10.51 0.55
CA VAL A 18 -12.92 11.49 0.70
C VAL A 18 -12.09 11.15 1.94
N GLY A 19 -10.76 11.28 1.84
CA GLY A 19 -9.83 10.95 2.93
C GLY A 19 -9.98 11.90 4.13
N ARG A 20 -9.70 11.40 5.33
CA ARG A 20 -9.88 12.16 6.59
C ARG A 20 -9.12 13.49 6.66
N PHE A 21 -7.98 13.59 5.98
CA PHE A 21 -7.08 14.75 6.06
C PHE A 21 -7.30 15.77 4.95
N GLU A 22 -8.27 15.53 4.06
CA GLU A 22 -8.63 16.47 2.99
C GLU A 22 -9.34 17.70 3.57
N SER A 23 -8.94 18.89 3.11
CA SER A 23 -9.56 20.16 3.52
C SER A 23 -10.84 20.48 2.75
N THR A 24 -11.06 19.80 1.61
CA THR A 24 -12.22 20.00 0.74
C THR A 24 -12.90 18.68 0.45
N ARG A 25 -14.24 18.69 0.37
CA ARG A 25 -15.05 17.54 0.01
C ARG A 25 -15.90 17.89 -1.20
N GLY A 26 -15.74 17.12 -2.27
CA GLY A 26 -16.65 17.13 -3.41
C GLY A 26 -17.77 16.11 -3.20
N GLU A 27 -18.97 16.44 -3.66
CA GLU A 27 -20.06 15.49 -3.81
C GLU A 27 -20.39 15.37 -5.29
N ILE A 28 -20.61 14.13 -5.75
CA ILE A 28 -21.04 13.89 -7.13
C ILE A 28 -22.55 14.13 -7.16
N GLU A 29 -22.96 15.05 -8.02
CA GLU A 29 -24.36 15.35 -8.29
C GLU A 29 -24.62 15.11 -9.77
N ASP A 30 -25.76 14.49 -10.08
CA ASP A 30 -26.23 14.34 -11.46
C ASP A 30 -26.84 15.68 -11.90
N ASP A 31 -26.17 16.36 -12.82
CA ASP A 31 -26.62 17.63 -13.38
C ASP A 31 -27.68 17.46 -14.48
N GLY A 32 -28.07 16.22 -14.80
CA GLY A 32 -29.04 15.87 -15.84
C GLY A 32 -28.47 15.92 -17.25
N TRP A 33 -27.15 16.13 -17.41
CA TRP A 33 -26.49 16.12 -18.70
C TRP A 33 -26.15 14.68 -19.12
N TRP A 34 -26.16 14.43 -20.43
CA TRP A 34 -25.80 13.13 -20.96
C TRP A 34 -24.35 12.76 -20.61
N GLN A 35 -24.16 11.60 -19.98
CA GLN A 35 -22.84 11.03 -19.69
C GLN A 35 -22.65 9.72 -20.45
N GLU A 36 -21.49 9.58 -21.08
CA GLU A 36 -21.10 8.32 -21.72
C GLU A 36 -20.85 7.24 -20.66
N PHE A 37 -21.48 6.07 -20.81
CA PHE A 37 -21.36 4.97 -19.85
C PHE A 37 -19.98 4.30 -19.97
N LEU A 38 -18.99 4.79 -19.21
CA LEU A 38 -17.69 4.15 -19.13
C LEU A 38 -17.75 2.86 -18.28
N PRO A 39 -16.98 1.82 -18.62
CA PRO A 39 -16.99 0.56 -17.88
C PRO A 39 -16.59 0.77 -16.42
N SER A 40 -17.41 0.24 -15.52
CA SER A 40 -17.40 0.42 -14.06
C SER A 40 -16.23 -0.23 -13.30
N ARG A 41 -15.15 -0.62 -13.98
CA ARG A 41 -14.02 -1.35 -13.37
C ARG A 41 -12.78 -0.47 -13.31
N PRO A 42 -12.49 0.14 -12.14
CA PRO A 42 -11.28 0.92 -11.98
C PRO A 42 -10.05 0.01 -12.16
N GLN A 43 -9.16 0.40 -13.06
CA GLN A 43 -7.89 -0.30 -13.29
C GLN A 43 -6.91 -0.02 -12.16
N THR A 44 -6.10 -1.01 -11.79
CA THR A 44 -5.01 -0.81 -10.85
C THR A 44 -3.90 -0.01 -11.53
N GLN A 45 -3.53 1.12 -10.95
CA GLN A 45 -2.40 1.96 -11.33
C GLN A 45 -1.32 1.80 -10.28
N VAL A 46 -0.07 1.63 -10.73
CA VAL A 46 1.09 1.54 -9.83
C VAL A 46 2.06 2.64 -10.19
N VAL A 47 2.45 3.43 -9.18
CA VAL A 47 3.45 4.50 -9.30
C VAL A 47 4.76 4.01 -8.70
N ASP A 48 5.85 4.20 -9.42
CA ASP A 48 7.19 3.97 -8.89
C ASP A 48 7.54 5.09 -7.90
N GLU A 49 7.76 4.72 -6.64
CA GLU A 49 8.12 5.62 -5.54
C GLU A 49 9.61 5.48 -5.23
N THR A 50 10.31 6.61 -5.12
CA THR A 50 11.65 6.65 -4.52
C THR A 50 11.51 6.96 -3.04
N ALA A 51 11.66 5.95 -2.19
CA ALA A 51 11.50 6.09 -0.74
C ALA A 51 12.76 6.70 -0.08
N ARG A 52 12.58 7.33 1.09
CA ARG A 52 13.69 7.82 1.92
C ARG A 52 14.26 6.76 2.87
N SER A 53 13.41 5.83 3.29
CA SER A 53 13.74 4.69 4.15
C SER A 53 12.85 3.51 3.79
N ILE A 54 13.35 2.30 4.07
CA ILE A 54 12.62 1.04 3.81
C ILE A 54 12.28 0.28 5.09
N LEU A 55 13.10 0.44 6.12
CA LEU A 55 12.94 -0.17 7.43
C LEU A 55 12.16 0.78 8.35
N SER A 56 11.01 0.32 8.81
CA SER A 56 10.19 1.01 9.82
C SER A 56 10.39 0.34 11.17
N ARG A 57 10.47 1.13 12.24
CA ARG A 57 10.61 0.65 13.62
C ARG A 57 9.41 1.07 14.45
N ASN A 58 9.07 0.29 15.46
CA ASN A 58 8.03 0.59 16.44
C ASN A 58 8.43 0.06 17.82
N ASP A 59 7.91 0.68 18.86
CA ASP A 59 8.14 0.37 20.28
C ASP A 59 6.83 0.03 21.01
N SER A 60 5.80 -0.36 20.24
CA SER A 60 4.49 -0.67 20.80
C SER A 60 4.53 -1.99 21.56
N PRO A 61 4.05 -2.04 22.81
CA PRO A 61 3.97 -3.29 23.57
C PRO A 61 2.94 -4.28 22.98
N ASP A 62 2.06 -3.81 22.08
CA ASP A 62 0.98 -4.59 21.48
C ASP A 62 1.39 -5.27 20.15
N ILE A 63 2.57 -4.93 19.61
CA ILE A 63 3.06 -5.44 18.33
C ILE A 63 4.24 -6.39 18.59
N PRO A 64 4.19 -7.65 18.12
CA PRO A 64 5.19 -8.67 18.47
C PRO A 64 6.51 -8.55 17.69
N PHE A 65 6.70 -7.48 16.91
CA PHE A 65 7.89 -7.24 16.11
C PHE A 65 8.34 -5.79 16.25
N ASP A 66 9.66 -5.56 16.29
CA ASP A 66 10.22 -4.21 16.45
C ASP A 66 10.39 -3.49 15.11
N GLN A 67 10.61 -4.24 14.04
CA GLN A 67 10.90 -3.68 12.73
C GLN A 67 10.17 -4.40 11.60
N SER A 68 9.83 -3.63 10.56
CA SER A 68 9.14 -4.13 9.39
C SER A 68 9.60 -3.48 8.10
N ILE A 69 9.38 -4.19 6.99
CA ILE A 69 9.54 -3.68 5.64
C ILE A 69 8.22 -3.79 4.88
N ASN A 70 7.84 -2.69 4.25
CA ASN A 70 6.70 -2.60 3.34
C ASN A 70 7.19 -2.07 2.00
N ALA A 71 7.44 -2.97 1.04
CA ALA A 71 7.94 -2.62 -0.30
C ALA A 71 6.89 -1.88 -1.14
N TYR A 72 5.62 -2.03 -0.79
CA TYR A 72 4.48 -1.42 -1.47
C TYR A 72 3.68 -0.53 -0.52
N ARG A 73 2.88 0.37 -1.08
CA ARG A 73 1.76 1.02 -0.40
C ARG A 73 0.47 0.67 -1.12
N GLY A 74 -0.53 0.24 -0.35
CA GLY A 74 -1.81 -0.25 -0.88
C GLY A 74 -1.71 -1.72 -1.28
N CYS A 75 -2.86 -2.35 -1.50
CA CYS A 75 -2.91 -3.78 -1.75
C CYS A 75 -4.02 -4.17 -2.73
N GLU A 76 -3.67 -4.83 -3.84
CA GLU A 76 -4.64 -5.31 -4.84
C GLU A 76 -5.61 -6.37 -4.30
N HIS A 77 -5.27 -7.04 -3.20
CA HIS A 77 -6.21 -7.98 -2.55
C HIS A 77 -7.48 -7.26 -2.06
N GLY A 78 -7.37 -5.97 -1.74
CA GLY A 78 -8.52 -5.11 -1.50
C GLY A 78 -9.43 -5.53 -0.34
N CYS A 79 -8.98 -6.34 0.62
CA CYS A 79 -9.82 -6.78 1.73
C CYS A 79 -10.54 -5.59 2.39
N VAL A 80 -11.88 -5.61 2.41
CA VAL A 80 -12.68 -4.46 2.88
C VAL A 80 -12.41 -4.12 4.36
N TYR A 81 -12.05 -5.14 5.15
CA TYR A 81 -11.71 -5.04 6.57
C TYR A 81 -10.21 -4.80 6.82
N CYS A 82 -9.42 -4.52 5.79
CA CYS A 82 -7.98 -4.35 5.95
C CYS A 82 -7.66 -3.11 6.81
N TYR A 83 -6.99 -3.34 7.94
CA TYR A 83 -6.63 -2.27 8.87
C TYR A 83 -5.67 -1.24 8.27
N ALA A 84 -4.95 -1.59 7.19
CA ALA A 84 -4.00 -0.71 6.51
C ALA A 84 -4.69 0.35 5.64
N ARG A 85 -5.98 0.21 5.34
CA ARG A 85 -6.74 1.14 4.46
C ARG A 85 -6.60 2.62 4.84
N PRO A 86 -6.72 3.03 6.12
CA PRO A 86 -6.58 4.42 6.50
C PRO A 86 -5.19 5.01 6.20
N THR A 87 -4.16 4.20 5.97
CA THR A 87 -2.82 4.72 5.66
C THR A 87 -2.75 5.42 4.30
N HIS A 88 -3.67 5.12 3.39
CA HIS A 88 -3.79 5.82 2.11
C HIS A 88 -4.26 7.27 2.24
N GLU A 89 -4.95 7.60 3.33
CA GLU A 89 -5.44 8.97 3.56
C GLU A 89 -4.29 9.96 3.78
N TYR A 90 -3.14 9.49 4.28
CA TYR A 90 -1.91 10.31 4.36
C TYR A 90 -1.30 10.65 3.00
N LEU A 91 -1.79 10.01 1.93
CA LEU A 91 -1.39 10.29 0.55
C LEU A 91 -2.42 11.14 -0.19
N ASN A 92 -3.40 11.71 0.53
CA ASN A 92 -4.55 12.40 -0.06
C ASN A 92 -5.32 11.47 -1.02
N LEU A 93 -5.46 10.21 -0.61
CA LEU A 93 -6.21 9.17 -1.32
C LEU A 93 -7.31 8.61 -0.43
N SER A 94 -8.35 8.07 -1.05
CA SER A 94 -9.39 7.38 -0.31
C SER A 94 -8.88 6.10 0.36
N SER A 95 -9.35 5.81 1.57
CA SER A 95 -9.23 4.48 2.19
C SER A 95 -10.15 3.43 1.54
N GLY A 96 -11.00 3.83 0.58
CA GLY A 96 -11.88 2.97 -0.21
C GLY A 96 -11.21 2.38 -1.45
N LEU A 97 -11.73 2.67 -2.64
CA LEU A 97 -11.23 2.11 -3.89
C LEU A 97 -9.78 2.50 -4.19
N ASP A 98 -9.32 3.68 -3.80
CA ASP A 98 -7.94 4.10 -4.06
C ASP A 98 -6.92 3.19 -3.37
N PHE A 99 -7.22 2.63 -2.19
CA PHE A 99 -6.31 1.70 -1.50
C PHE A 99 -5.94 0.47 -2.33
N GLU A 100 -6.86 -0.03 -3.14
CA GLU A 100 -6.70 -1.26 -3.94
C GLU A 100 -6.50 -1.00 -5.43
N THR A 101 -6.60 0.27 -5.86
CA THR A 101 -6.43 0.66 -7.27
C THR A 101 -5.33 1.68 -7.51
N ARG A 102 -4.83 2.38 -6.48
CA ARG A 102 -3.70 3.32 -6.59
C ARG A 102 -2.59 2.87 -5.66
N LEU A 103 -1.62 2.16 -6.24
CA LEU A 103 -0.53 1.53 -5.51
C LEU A 103 0.78 2.25 -5.75
N PHE A 104 1.70 2.08 -4.82
CA PHE A 104 3.06 2.63 -4.91
C PHE A 104 4.06 1.51 -4.70
N ALA A 105 5.04 1.40 -5.59
CA ALA A 105 6.13 0.43 -5.49
C ALA A 105 7.42 1.17 -5.15
N LYS A 106 8.05 0.85 -4.02
CA LYS A 106 9.30 1.49 -3.59
C LYS A 106 10.47 0.90 -4.36
N VAL A 107 10.74 1.41 -5.55
CA VAL A 107 11.69 0.79 -6.50
C VAL A 107 13.14 0.80 -6.01
N ASN A 108 13.50 1.72 -5.11
CA ASN A 108 14.83 1.78 -4.48
C ASN A 108 14.95 0.95 -3.18
N THR A 109 14.03 0.00 -2.95
CA THR A 109 13.98 -0.86 -1.76
C THR A 109 15.33 -1.55 -1.49
N LEU A 110 15.96 -2.13 -2.52
CA LEU A 110 17.19 -2.90 -2.35
C LEU A 110 18.37 -2.03 -1.92
N ASP A 111 18.53 -0.85 -2.55
CA ASP A 111 19.60 0.09 -2.22
C ASP A 111 19.46 0.61 -0.79
N LEU A 112 18.23 0.96 -0.39
CA LEU A 112 17.94 1.39 0.97
C LEU A 112 18.25 0.29 1.98
N LEU A 113 17.85 -0.96 1.70
CA LEU A 113 18.08 -2.08 2.61
C LEU A 113 19.57 -2.39 2.75
N ARG A 114 20.33 -2.41 1.65
CA ARG A 114 21.80 -2.57 1.70
C ARG A 114 22.47 -1.51 2.54
N ARG A 115 22.08 -0.24 2.34
CA ARG A 115 22.59 0.87 3.13
C ARG A 115 22.28 0.69 4.61
N GLU A 116 21.09 0.21 4.94
CA GLU A 116 20.63 0.08 6.31
C GLU A 116 21.30 -1.06 7.08
N LEU A 117 21.47 -2.21 6.43
CA LEU A 117 22.21 -3.35 6.99
C LEU A 117 23.72 -3.05 7.08
N GLY A 118 24.25 -2.17 6.23
CA GLY A 118 25.67 -1.78 6.22
C GLY A 118 26.05 -0.66 7.20
N LYS A 119 25.09 -0.11 7.97
CA LYS A 119 25.40 0.95 8.95
C LYS A 119 26.28 0.41 10.08
N PRO A 120 27.34 1.13 10.50
CA PRO A 120 28.07 0.80 11.72
C PRO A 120 27.10 0.78 12.92
N GLY A 121 27.11 -0.31 13.67
CA GLY A 121 26.20 -0.49 14.81
C GLY A 121 24.78 -0.93 14.44
N HIS A 122 24.53 -1.40 13.21
CA HIS A 122 23.27 -2.06 12.89
C HIS A 122 23.08 -3.31 13.77
N GLU A 123 22.03 -3.30 14.58
CA GLU A 123 21.64 -4.45 15.41
C GLU A 123 20.73 -5.39 14.64
N VAL A 124 21.20 -6.62 14.45
CA VAL A 124 20.47 -7.68 13.75
C VAL A 124 19.31 -8.16 14.61
N SER A 125 18.10 -8.13 14.04
CA SER A 125 16.87 -8.64 14.66
C SER A 125 15.89 -9.06 13.56
N PRO A 126 14.93 -9.96 13.81
CA PRO A 126 13.97 -10.36 12.78
C PRO A 126 13.24 -9.17 12.13
N ILE A 127 12.99 -9.24 10.82
CA ILE A 127 12.25 -8.21 10.07
C ILE A 127 10.90 -8.76 9.65
N ASN A 128 9.81 -8.13 10.09
CA ASN A 128 8.48 -8.47 9.63
C ASN A 128 8.22 -7.94 8.21
N LEU A 129 7.86 -8.82 7.28
CA LEU A 129 7.52 -8.42 5.91
C LEU A 129 6.00 -8.28 5.76
N GLY A 130 5.57 -7.17 5.17
CA GLY A 130 4.16 -6.99 4.83
C GLY A 130 3.26 -6.67 6.02
N ALA A 131 3.74 -5.83 6.94
CA ALA A 131 2.92 -5.33 8.04
C ALA A 131 1.70 -4.55 7.49
N ASN A 132 1.92 -3.54 6.66
CA ASN A 132 0.90 -2.60 6.18
C ASN A 132 0.52 -2.79 4.70
N THR A 133 1.02 -3.85 4.06
CA THR A 133 0.73 -4.23 2.68
C THR A 133 0.97 -5.73 2.53
N ASP A 134 0.35 -6.37 1.54
CA ASP A 134 0.73 -7.73 1.20
C ASP A 134 2.04 -7.73 0.37
N PRO A 135 3.06 -8.53 0.74
CA PRO A 135 4.33 -8.58 0.02
C PRO A 135 4.28 -9.44 -1.25
N TYR A 136 3.23 -10.25 -1.43
CA TYR A 136 3.02 -11.16 -2.57
C TYR A 136 1.74 -10.86 -3.35
N GLN A 137 1.25 -9.61 -3.29
CA GLN A 137 0.16 -9.14 -4.14
C GLN A 137 0.49 -9.30 -5.64
N PRO A 138 -0.51 -9.39 -6.54
CA PRO A 138 -0.29 -9.69 -7.95
C PRO A 138 0.80 -8.86 -8.66
N ILE A 139 0.96 -7.57 -8.34
CA ILE A 139 2.03 -6.71 -8.88
C ILE A 139 3.46 -7.18 -8.54
N GLU A 140 3.66 -7.98 -7.48
CA GLU A 140 4.97 -8.59 -7.15
C GLU A 140 5.50 -9.47 -8.29
N LYS A 141 4.63 -10.04 -9.14
CA LYS A 141 5.06 -10.80 -10.33
C LYS A 141 5.89 -9.95 -11.30
N ARG A 142 5.61 -8.64 -11.37
CA ARG A 142 6.34 -7.68 -12.21
C ARG A 142 7.54 -7.11 -11.50
N TYR A 143 7.35 -6.67 -10.25
CA TYR A 143 8.32 -5.86 -9.53
C TYR A 143 9.38 -6.66 -8.79
N GLN A 144 9.02 -7.85 -8.30
CA GLN A 144 9.93 -8.75 -7.58
C GLN A 144 10.68 -8.09 -6.41
N LEU A 145 10.08 -7.08 -5.75
CA LEU A 145 10.75 -6.35 -4.67
C LEU A 145 10.88 -7.21 -3.42
N THR A 146 9.83 -7.98 -3.09
CA THR A 146 9.90 -8.94 -1.98
C THR A 146 10.95 -10.01 -2.26
N ARG A 147 11.03 -10.51 -3.50
CA ARG A 147 12.10 -11.44 -3.90
C ARG A 147 13.49 -10.84 -3.68
N GLN A 148 13.74 -9.63 -4.15
CA GLN A 148 15.03 -8.94 -3.98
C GLN A 148 15.39 -8.73 -2.51
N ILE A 149 14.40 -8.40 -1.66
CA ILE A 149 14.60 -8.30 -0.20
C ILE A 149 15.07 -9.64 0.35
N LEU A 150 14.35 -10.74 0.06
CA LEU A 150 14.67 -12.07 0.58
C LEU A 150 16.04 -12.55 0.11
N GLU A 151 16.40 -12.31 -1.15
CA GLU A 151 17.72 -12.63 -1.69
C GLU A 151 18.83 -11.89 -0.94
N LEU A 152 18.64 -10.60 -0.64
CA LEU A 152 19.62 -9.84 0.13
C LEU A 152 19.73 -10.33 1.57
N LEU A 153 18.61 -10.58 2.25
CA LEU A 153 18.60 -11.09 3.62
C LEU A 153 19.30 -12.45 3.70
N LEU A 154 19.07 -13.32 2.70
CA LEU A 154 19.78 -14.60 2.59
C LEU A 154 21.29 -14.41 2.37
N GLN A 155 21.68 -13.49 1.48
CA GLN A 155 23.10 -13.18 1.20
C GLN A 155 23.83 -12.67 2.44
N THR A 156 23.18 -11.84 3.25
CA THR A 156 23.75 -11.28 4.49
C THR A 156 23.56 -12.17 5.70
N ARG A 157 22.89 -13.34 5.54
CA ARG A 157 22.51 -14.25 6.64
C ARG A 157 21.72 -13.54 7.74
N HIS A 158 20.91 -12.56 7.34
CA HIS A 158 20.02 -11.85 8.22
C HIS A 158 18.82 -12.76 8.56
N PRO A 159 18.45 -12.89 9.85
CA PRO A 159 17.31 -13.69 10.28
C PRO A 159 15.97 -13.13 9.78
#